data_AF-A0ABD1XRX3-F1
#
_entry.id   AF-A0ABD1XRX3-F1
#
_cell.length_a   1.000
_cell.length_b   1.000
_cell.length_c   1.000
_cell.angle_alpha   90.00
_cell.angle_beta   90.00
_cell.angle_gamma   90.00
#
_symmetry.space_group_name_H-M   'P 1'
#
loop_
_entity.id
_entity.type
_entity.pdbx_description
1 polymer ?
#
loop_
_entity_poly.entity_id
_entity_poly.type
_entity_poly.pdbx_seq_one_letter_code
_entity_poly.pdbx_strand_id
1 'polypeptide(L)'
;MTTFQLEKHVNYVKSLDKKSDFDSVVMEHLRMSGAYWGLTALDLMHSLNDMDGEEIAAWILKCQHDCGGFGGNIGHDPHILYTLSAVQILALFDKLSVVDADKIAKYISGLQREDGSFAGDEWGEIDTRFTYTAVSCLSLLKRLDSINVEKATDFLVRCRNFDGGFGCTPGAESHAGQIFCCVGALAILGALHHVDRDLLGWWLCERQVKAGGLNGRPEKLPDVCYSWWVLSSLIIIDRAHWISKEKLRDFILNCQDQDRGGISDAPDDAVDVFHTFFGVGGLSLLEYPGLKSIDPAYALPVDVIDRVFYGQKS
;
A
#
# COMPACT_ATOMS: atom_id res chain seq x y z
N MET A 1 -1.76 -16.45 -24.93
CA MET A 1 -1.41 -15.86 -23.64
C MET A 1 -1.58 -14.36 -23.77
N THR A 2 -2.36 -13.77 -22.87
CA THR A 2 -2.56 -12.33 -22.79
C THR A 2 -1.24 -11.67 -22.34
N THR A 3 -0.82 -10.58 -22.98
CA THR A 3 0.40 -9.84 -22.61
C THR A 3 0.04 -8.58 -21.83
N PHE A 4 0.95 -8.08 -21.02
CA PHE A 4 0.76 -6.83 -20.28
C PHE A 4 0.78 -5.62 -21.22
N GLN A 5 -0.26 -4.78 -21.19
CA GLN A 5 -0.42 -3.64 -22.09
C GLN A 5 0.24 -2.36 -21.55
N LEU A 6 1.57 -2.40 -21.35
CA LEU A 6 2.34 -1.37 -20.63
C LEU A 6 2.01 0.06 -21.07
N GLU A 7 2.11 0.38 -22.36
CA GLU A 7 1.86 1.74 -22.85
C GLU A 7 0.41 2.19 -22.60
N LYS A 8 -0.56 1.27 -22.70
CA LYS A 8 -1.97 1.57 -22.43
C LYS A 8 -2.19 1.87 -20.95
N HIS A 9 -1.57 1.11 -20.06
CA HIS A 9 -1.62 1.38 -18.61
C HIS A 9 -1.02 2.73 -18.25
N VAL A 10 0.15 3.08 -18.82
CA VAL A 10 0.77 4.39 -18.64
C VAL A 10 -0.17 5.51 -19.11
N ASN A 11 -0.75 5.38 -20.30
CA ASN A 11 -1.69 6.36 -20.85
C ASN A 11 -2.97 6.49 -20.02
N TYR A 12 -3.51 5.36 -19.53
CA TYR A 12 -4.65 5.32 -18.64
C TYR A 12 -4.39 6.15 -17.38
N VAL A 13 -3.29 5.86 -16.66
CA VAL A 13 -2.97 6.57 -15.41
C VAL A 13 -2.77 8.06 -15.64
N LYS A 14 -2.04 8.46 -16.69
CA LYS A 14 -1.85 9.88 -17.07
C LYS A 14 -3.14 10.58 -17.49
N SER A 15 -4.16 9.84 -17.91
CA SER A 15 -5.44 10.42 -18.33
C SER A 15 -6.35 10.77 -17.15
N LEU A 16 -6.12 10.19 -15.97
CA LEU A 16 -6.97 10.37 -14.79
C LEU A 16 -6.98 11.82 -14.30
N ASP A 17 -5.84 12.53 -14.38
CA ASP A 17 -5.73 13.92 -13.94
C ASP A 17 -6.47 14.91 -14.87
N LYS A 18 -6.82 14.48 -16.09
CA LYS A 18 -7.49 15.33 -17.09
C LYS A 18 -9.02 15.31 -16.99
N LYS A 19 -9.59 14.49 -16.10
CA LYS A 19 -11.04 14.34 -15.97
C LYS A 19 -11.55 15.19 -14.80
N SER A 20 -12.27 16.26 -15.13
CA SER A 20 -13.03 17.08 -14.19
C SER A 20 -14.53 16.74 -14.30
N ASP A 21 -14.89 15.49 -14.07
CA ASP A 21 -16.28 15.01 -14.10
C ASP A 21 -16.87 14.84 -12.70
N PHE A 22 -18.15 14.44 -12.61
CA PHE A 22 -18.84 14.25 -11.34
C PHE A 22 -18.14 13.21 -10.45
N ASP A 23 -17.60 12.14 -11.03
CA ASP A 23 -16.90 11.09 -10.30
C ASP A 23 -15.61 11.63 -9.65
N SER A 24 -14.90 12.55 -10.33
CA SER A 24 -13.73 13.24 -9.76
C SER A 24 -14.05 14.05 -8.50
N VAL A 25 -15.26 14.63 -8.42
CA VAL A 25 -15.71 15.41 -7.25
C VAL A 25 -16.08 14.49 -6.10
N VAL A 26 -16.76 13.37 -6.37
CA VAL A 26 -17.13 12.39 -5.33
C VAL A 26 -15.89 11.72 -4.73
N MET A 27 -14.86 11.50 -5.54
CA MET A 27 -13.60 10.87 -5.11
C MET A 27 -12.55 11.85 -4.61
N GLU A 28 -12.89 13.14 -4.44
CA GLU A 28 -11.94 14.18 -4.04
C GLU A 28 -11.25 13.87 -2.71
N HIS A 29 -12.01 13.30 -1.75
CA HIS A 29 -11.48 12.87 -0.46
C HIS A 29 -10.43 11.75 -0.56
N LEU A 30 -10.34 11.02 -1.68
CA LEU A 30 -9.34 9.97 -1.92
C LEU A 30 -8.19 10.43 -2.83
N ARG A 31 -8.15 11.71 -3.24
CA ARG A 31 -7.22 12.19 -4.26
C ARG A 31 -5.76 11.94 -3.90
N MET A 32 -5.37 12.13 -2.64
CA MET A 32 -4.01 11.82 -2.14
C MET A 32 -3.65 10.34 -2.33
N SER A 33 -4.53 9.42 -1.92
CA SER A 33 -4.30 7.99 -2.09
C SER A 33 -4.32 7.58 -3.56
N GLY A 34 -5.24 8.14 -4.36
CA GLY A 34 -5.31 7.94 -5.80
C GLY A 34 -4.04 8.40 -6.54
N ALA A 35 -3.51 9.56 -6.15
CA ALA A 35 -2.24 10.06 -6.66
C ALA A 35 -1.09 9.12 -6.31
N TYR A 36 -1.02 8.64 -5.06
CA TYR A 36 -0.02 7.66 -4.64
C TYR A 36 -0.09 6.38 -5.49
N TRP A 37 -1.28 5.79 -5.66
CA TRP A 37 -1.46 4.58 -6.48
C TRP A 37 -1.03 4.79 -7.93
N GLY A 38 -1.51 5.88 -8.56
CA GLY A 38 -1.18 6.20 -9.94
C GLY A 38 0.31 6.47 -10.15
N LEU A 39 0.92 7.31 -9.33
CA LEU A 39 2.32 7.69 -9.43
C LEU A 39 3.25 6.51 -9.16
N THR A 40 2.93 5.66 -8.19
CA THR A 40 3.71 4.45 -7.93
C THR A 40 3.59 3.47 -9.10
N ALA A 41 2.39 3.30 -9.67
CA ALA A 41 2.21 2.48 -10.88
C ALA A 41 3.02 3.02 -12.07
N LEU A 42 3.04 4.34 -12.28
CA LEU A 42 3.87 4.98 -13.31
C LEU A 42 5.35 4.73 -13.06
N ASP A 43 5.82 4.81 -11.82
CA ASP A 43 7.22 4.51 -11.50
C ASP A 43 7.58 3.06 -11.83
N LEU A 44 6.75 2.09 -11.40
CA LEU A 44 6.94 0.68 -11.72
C LEU A 44 6.99 0.41 -13.23
N MET A 45 6.30 1.23 -14.03
CA MET A 45 6.29 1.20 -15.50
C MET A 45 7.29 2.18 -16.14
N HIS A 46 8.29 2.65 -15.39
CA HIS A 46 9.37 3.54 -15.87
C HIS A 46 8.91 4.91 -16.44
N SER A 47 7.73 5.39 -16.03
CA SER A 47 7.07 6.58 -16.58
C SER A 47 6.79 7.68 -15.54
N LEU A 48 7.36 7.59 -14.33
CA LEU A 48 7.21 8.63 -13.30
C LEU A 48 7.80 9.98 -13.73
N ASN A 49 8.92 9.95 -14.47
CA ASN A 49 9.62 11.16 -14.93
C ASN A 49 8.82 12.00 -15.95
N ASP A 50 7.70 11.48 -16.44
CA ASP A 50 6.79 12.23 -17.31
C ASP A 50 5.84 13.15 -16.52
N MET A 51 5.87 13.08 -15.19
CA MET A 51 5.05 13.87 -14.29
C MET A 51 5.88 15.02 -13.67
N ASP A 52 5.24 16.15 -13.40
CA ASP A 52 5.88 17.29 -12.74
C ASP A 52 5.94 17.08 -11.22
N GLY A 53 7.09 16.58 -10.73
CA GLY A 53 7.32 16.36 -9.32
C GLY A 53 7.33 17.63 -8.46
N GLU A 54 7.62 18.81 -9.03
CA GLU A 54 7.54 20.08 -8.28
C GLU A 54 6.08 20.51 -8.10
N GLU A 55 5.28 20.42 -9.15
CA GLU A 55 3.85 20.72 -9.09
C GLU A 55 3.13 19.79 -8.10
N ILE A 56 3.43 18.49 -8.16
CA ILE A 56 2.86 17.49 -7.26
C ILE A 56 3.26 17.76 -5.81
N ALA A 57 4.53 18.05 -5.53
CA ALA A 57 4.97 18.38 -4.18
C ALA A 57 4.32 19.67 -3.66
N ALA A 58 4.17 20.70 -4.51
CA ALA A 58 3.49 21.93 -4.15
C ALA A 58 2.00 21.71 -3.84
N TRP A 59 1.32 20.80 -4.56
CA TRP A 59 -0.05 20.40 -4.24
C TRP A 59 -0.12 19.63 -2.91
N ILE A 60 0.78 18.66 -2.67
CA ILE A 60 0.83 17.91 -1.41
C ILE A 60 0.95 18.84 -0.21
N LEU A 61 1.82 19.85 -0.28
CA LEU A 61 2.01 20.83 0.80
C LEU A 61 0.76 21.65 1.09
N LYS A 62 -0.12 21.89 0.10
CA LYS A 62 -1.42 22.57 0.32
C LYS A 62 -2.44 21.68 1.03
N CYS A 63 -2.22 20.36 1.07
CA CYS A 63 -3.05 19.41 1.79
C CYS A 63 -2.59 19.21 3.25
N GLN A 64 -1.45 19.80 3.66
CA GLN A 64 -0.93 19.67 5.02
C GLN A 64 -1.64 20.61 6.00
N HIS A 65 -1.95 20.11 7.20
CA HIS A 65 -2.55 20.86 8.28
C HIS A 65 -1.54 21.30 9.34
N ASP A 66 -1.96 22.23 10.21
CA ASP A 66 -1.14 22.73 11.31
C ASP A 66 -0.75 21.66 12.33
N CYS A 67 -1.57 20.62 12.49
CA CYS A 67 -1.26 19.49 13.35
C CYS A 67 -0.09 18.63 12.82
N GLY A 68 0.24 18.72 11.53
CA GLY A 68 1.29 17.94 10.86
C GLY A 68 0.77 16.88 9.89
N GLY A 69 -0.48 16.44 10.05
CA GLY A 69 -1.14 15.48 9.15
C GLY A 69 -1.57 16.09 7.83
N PHE A 70 -1.85 15.22 6.85
CA PHE A 70 -2.34 15.60 5.52
C PHE A 70 -3.78 15.14 5.33
N GLY A 71 -4.57 15.95 4.63
CA GLY A 71 -5.91 15.59 4.16
C GLY A 71 -5.89 14.87 2.82
N GLY A 72 -7.03 14.29 2.46
CA GLY A 72 -7.22 13.58 1.19
C GLY A 72 -7.17 14.49 -0.04
N ASN A 73 -7.51 15.77 0.14
CA ASN A 73 -7.25 16.87 -0.77
C ASN A 73 -7.24 18.20 0.01
N ILE A 74 -7.02 19.32 -0.68
CA ILE A 74 -7.10 20.67 -0.11
C ILE A 74 -8.47 20.87 0.56
N GLY A 75 -8.45 21.26 1.84
CA GLY A 75 -9.66 21.52 2.61
C GLY A 75 -10.32 20.30 3.25
N HIS A 76 -9.77 19.09 3.08
CA HIS A 76 -10.23 17.89 3.77
C HIS A 76 -9.48 17.66 5.08
N ASP A 77 -10.14 17.01 6.05
CA ASP A 77 -9.58 16.72 7.36
C ASP A 77 -8.32 15.84 7.29
N PRO A 78 -7.33 16.09 8.17
CA PRO A 78 -6.10 15.32 8.19
C PRO A 78 -6.36 13.90 8.71
N HIS A 79 -5.79 12.92 8.02
CA HIS A 79 -5.90 11.51 8.42
C HIS A 79 -4.56 10.79 8.18
N ILE A 80 -4.23 9.80 9.00
CA ILE A 80 -2.94 9.12 8.93
C ILE A 80 -2.72 8.42 7.57
N LEU A 81 -3.79 7.90 6.95
CA LEU A 81 -3.74 7.27 5.61
C LEU A 81 -3.23 8.22 4.52
N TYR A 82 -3.75 9.46 4.49
CA TYR A 82 -3.32 10.46 3.52
C TYR A 82 -1.94 11.02 3.87
N THR A 83 -1.61 11.05 5.17
CA THR A 83 -0.26 11.42 5.65
C THR A 83 0.80 10.45 5.11
N LEU A 84 0.57 9.13 5.19
CA LEU A 84 1.47 8.16 4.57
C LEU A 84 1.52 8.32 3.05
N SER A 85 0.36 8.44 2.39
CA SER A 85 0.31 8.60 0.92
C SER A 85 1.12 9.82 0.46
N ALA A 86 1.00 10.96 1.16
CA ALA A 86 1.81 12.15 0.91
C ALA A 86 3.31 11.88 1.06
N VAL A 87 3.73 11.24 2.16
CA VAL A 87 5.14 10.87 2.40
C VAL A 87 5.66 9.91 1.34
N GLN A 88 4.87 8.92 0.91
CA GLN A 88 5.23 7.99 -0.15
C GLN A 88 5.40 8.69 -1.50
N ILE A 89 4.51 9.61 -1.87
CA ILE A 89 4.66 10.39 -3.11
C ILE A 89 5.91 11.28 -3.05
N LEU A 90 6.14 11.96 -1.93
CA LEU A 90 7.36 12.75 -1.75
C LEU A 90 8.61 11.87 -1.81
N ALA A 91 8.56 10.65 -1.27
CA ALA A 91 9.65 9.68 -1.40
C ALA A 91 9.91 9.29 -2.86
N LEU A 92 8.86 9.00 -3.65
CA LEU A 92 8.97 8.68 -5.08
C LEU A 92 9.79 9.75 -5.84
N PHE A 93 9.50 11.02 -5.59
CA PHE A 93 10.15 12.16 -6.25
C PHE A 93 11.43 12.65 -5.57
N ASP A 94 11.91 11.98 -4.53
CA ASP A 94 13.09 12.41 -3.74
C ASP A 94 12.94 13.80 -3.09
N LYS A 95 11.73 14.08 -2.58
CA LYS A 95 11.31 15.38 -2.03
C LYS A 95 10.91 15.32 -0.56
N LEU A 96 11.32 14.30 0.19
CA LEU A 96 11.03 14.23 1.64
C LEU A 96 11.56 15.44 2.43
N SER A 97 12.58 16.14 1.93
CA SER A 97 13.14 17.34 2.57
C SER A 97 12.22 18.57 2.53
N VAL A 98 11.16 18.58 1.72
CA VAL A 98 10.24 19.72 1.64
C VAL A 98 9.23 19.76 2.80
N VAL A 99 9.13 18.69 3.57
CA VAL A 99 8.25 18.59 4.75
C VAL A 99 9.04 18.56 6.05
N ASP A 100 8.44 19.08 7.10
CA ASP A 100 8.95 18.93 8.46
C ASP A 100 8.63 17.52 8.98
N ALA A 101 9.64 16.65 8.95
CA ALA A 101 9.54 15.27 9.43
C ALA A 101 9.16 15.18 10.92
N ASP A 102 9.62 16.13 11.75
CA ASP A 102 9.34 16.13 13.20
C ASP A 102 7.89 16.55 13.46
N LYS A 103 7.35 17.47 12.64
CA LYS A 103 5.93 17.85 12.70
C LYS A 103 5.01 16.68 12.33
N ILE A 104 5.34 15.94 11.26
CA ILE A 104 4.59 14.74 10.87
C ILE A 104 4.71 13.67 11.95
N ALA A 105 5.91 13.44 12.48
CA ALA A 105 6.12 12.47 13.56
C ALA A 105 5.28 12.81 14.79
N LYS A 106 5.26 14.08 15.21
CA LYS A 106 4.43 14.55 16.34
C LYS A 106 2.94 14.28 16.13
N TYR A 107 2.41 14.50 14.92
CA TYR A 107 1.03 14.16 14.58
C TYR A 107 0.78 12.67 14.79
N ILE A 108 1.61 11.82 14.18
CA ILE A 108 1.45 10.35 14.23
C ILE A 108 1.59 9.83 15.66
N SER A 109 2.60 10.29 16.41
CA SER A 109 2.79 9.89 17.80
C SER A 109 1.61 10.26 18.69
N GLY A 110 0.95 11.39 18.43
CA GLY A 110 -0.26 11.79 19.13
C GLY A 110 -1.48 10.88 18.89
N LEU A 111 -1.44 10.04 17.85
CA LEU A 111 -2.50 9.09 17.53
C LEU A 111 -2.30 7.72 18.22
N GLN A 112 -1.13 7.47 18.81
CA GLN A 112 -0.85 6.22 19.52
C GLN A 112 -1.67 6.14 20.82
N ARG A 113 -2.31 4.99 21.05
CA ARG A 113 -3.14 4.73 22.23
C ARG A 113 -2.38 3.94 23.28
N GLU A 114 -2.94 3.90 24.49
CA GLU A 114 -2.30 3.24 25.64
C GLU A 114 -2.03 1.75 25.41
N ASP A 115 -2.91 1.09 24.64
CA ASP A 115 -2.79 -0.32 24.28
C ASP A 115 -1.80 -0.56 23.14
N GLY A 116 -1.25 0.50 22.52
CA GLY A 116 -0.29 0.43 21.43
C GLY A 116 -0.88 0.55 20.03
N SER A 117 -2.21 0.50 19.90
CA SER A 117 -2.88 0.77 18.64
C SER A 117 -2.71 2.23 18.21
N PHE A 118 -3.00 2.52 16.94
CA PHE A 118 -3.06 3.89 16.43
C PHE A 118 -4.49 4.19 15.98
N ALA A 119 -4.92 5.42 16.26
CA ALA A 119 -6.12 5.95 15.64
C ALA A 119 -5.85 6.48 14.23
N GLY A 120 -6.88 6.50 13.40
CA GLY A 120 -6.82 7.12 12.08
C GLY A 120 -6.68 8.66 12.13
N ASP A 121 -7.36 9.25 13.11
CA ASP A 121 -7.44 10.70 13.35
C ASP A 121 -7.84 11.00 14.82
N GLU A 122 -8.31 12.22 15.08
CA GLU A 122 -8.74 12.68 16.41
C GLU A 122 -10.02 11.99 16.93
N TRP A 123 -10.82 11.35 16.07
CA TRP A 123 -12.09 10.72 16.43
C TRP A 123 -11.93 9.29 16.96
N GLY A 124 -10.73 8.70 16.84
CA GLY A 124 -10.33 7.53 17.62
C GLY A 124 -10.72 6.17 17.05
N GLU A 125 -11.08 6.06 15.76
CA GLU A 125 -11.23 4.73 15.11
C GLU A 125 -9.92 3.96 15.20
N ILE A 126 -9.98 2.68 15.59
CA ILE A 126 -8.82 1.79 15.71
C ILE A 126 -8.89 0.68 14.66
N ASP A 127 -7.79 0.52 13.93
CA ASP A 127 -7.59 -0.54 12.95
C ASP A 127 -6.10 -0.83 12.77
N THR A 128 -5.72 -2.09 12.50
CA THR A 128 -4.33 -2.48 12.22
C THR A 128 -3.76 -1.76 10.99
N ARG A 129 -4.59 -1.32 10.04
CA ARG A 129 -4.24 -0.39 8.96
C ARG A 129 -3.55 0.87 9.47
N PHE A 130 -4.06 1.48 10.53
CA PHE A 130 -3.48 2.73 11.07
C PHE A 130 -2.15 2.48 11.76
N THR A 131 -1.98 1.31 12.38
CA THR A 131 -0.69 0.92 12.99
C THR A 131 0.37 0.68 11.91
N TYR A 132 0.02 -0.03 10.82
CA TYR A 132 0.90 -0.13 9.65
C TYR A 132 1.26 1.23 9.07
N THR A 133 0.26 2.09 8.91
CA THR A 133 0.42 3.42 8.33
C THR A 133 1.37 4.29 9.16
N ALA A 134 1.21 4.27 10.49
CA ALA A 134 2.10 4.95 11.43
C ALA A 134 3.54 4.45 11.30
N VAL A 135 3.74 3.13 11.39
CA VAL A 135 5.06 2.49 11.34
C VAL A 135 5.75 2.76 10.01
N SER A 136 5.06 2.58 8.89
CA SER A 136 5.61 2.82 7.55
C SER A 136 6.01 4.28 7.36
N CYS A 137 5.13 5.22 7.72
CA CYS A 137 5.39 6.64 7.57
C CYS A 137 6.58 7.12 8.43
N LEU A 138 6.58 6.73 9.71
CA LEU A 138 7.67 7.08 10.63
C LEU A 138 9.00 6.42 10.23
N SER A 139 8.97 5.22 9.67
CA SER A 139 10.18 4.56 9.16
C SER A 139 10.77 5.31 7.97
N LEU A 140 9.95 5.66 6.97
CA LEU A 140 10.37 6.46 5.80
C LEU A 140 10.95 7.82 6.21
N LEU A 141 10.40 8.42 7.27
CA LEU A 141 10.88 9.69 7.84
C LEU A 141 12.04 9.54 8.84
N LYS A 142 12.48 8.31 9.14
CA LYS A 142 13.52 8.00 10.14
C LYS A 142 13.18 8.59 11.52
N ARG A 143 11.96 8.31 11.98
CA ARG A 143 11.35 8.79 13.25
C ARG A 143 10.61 7.71 14.03
N LEU A 144 10.97 6.43 13.87
CA LEU A 144 10.36 5.35 14.67
C LEU A 144 10.56 5.52 16.18
N ASP A 145 11.60 6.25 16.60
CA ASP A 145 11.89 6.60 17.98
C ASP A 145 10.86 7.57 18.61
N SER A 146 9.98 8.16 17.81
CA SER A 146 8.91 9.04 18.27
C SER A 146 7.69 8.31 18.86
N ILE A 147 7.63 6.99 18.77
CA ILE A 147 6.50 6.16 19.26
C ILE A 147 6.99 5.05 20.20
N ASN A 148 6.05 4.47 20.96
CA ASN A 148 6.31 3.25 21.69
C ASN A 148 6.22 2.04 20.75
N VAL A 149 7.36 1.64 20.16
CA VAL A 149 7.48 0.52 19.22
C VAL A 149 7.08 -0.82 19.86
N GLU A 150 7.42 -1.05 21.12
CA GLU A 150 7.08 -2.28 21.84
C GLU A 150 5.55 -2.45 21.95
N LYS A 151 4.84 -1.41 22.40
CA LYS A 151 3.38 -1.43 22.49
C LYS A 151 2.72 -1.59 21.12
N ALA A 152 3.23 -0.92 20.09
CA ALA A 152 2.73 -1.09 18.72
C ALA A 152 2.86 -2.55 18.27
N THR A 153 4.01 -3.18 18.56
CA THR A 153 4.28 -4.58 18.27
C THR A 153 3.32 -5.49 19.04
N ASP A 154 3.12 -5.26 20.34
CA ASP A 154 2.19 -6.02 21.17
C ASP A 154 0.75 -5.93 20.65
N PHE A 155 0.29 -4.76 20.21
CA PHE A 155 -1.04 -4.61 19.62
C PHE A 155 -1.20 -5.46 18.35
N LEU A 156 -0.23 -5.42 17.43
CA LEU A 156 -0.25 -6.23 16.22
C LEU A 156 -0.28 -7.73 16.54
N VAL A 157 0.55 -8.18 17.49
CA VAL A 157 0.59 -9.58 17.94
C VAL A 157 -0.75 -10.01 18.55
N ARG A 158 -1.42 -9.14 19.31
CA ARG A 158 -2.77 -9.42 19.86
C ARG A 158 -3.85 -9.53 18.78
N CYS A 159 -3.63 -9.00 17.58
CA CYS A 159 -4.57 -9.12 16.46
C CYS A 159 -4.46 -10.48 15.72
N ARG A 160 -3.48 -11.32 16.08
CA ARG A 160 -3.31 -12.66 15.53
C ARG A 160 -4.41 -13.61 15.99
N ASN A 161 -4.93 -14.41 15.06
CA ASN A 161 -5.94 -15.44 15.32
C ASN A 161 -5.33 -16.85 15.37
N PHE A 162 -6.16 -17.83 15.77
CA PHE A 162 -5.78 -19.24 15.88
C PHE A 162 -5.35 -19.86 14.54
N ASP A 163 -5.81 -19.30 13.43
CA ASP A 163 -5.51 -19.74 12.06
C ASP A 163 -4.21 -19.12 11.52
N GLY A 164 -3.48 -18.38 12.35
CA GLY A 164 -2.25 -17.66 11.99
C GLY A 164 -2.49 -16.32 11.31
N GLY A 165 -3.71 -16.05 10.85
CA GLY A 165 -4.10 -14.77 10.24
C GLY A 165 -4.24 -13.64 11.26
N PHE A 166 -4.59 -12.45 10.77
CA PHE A 166 -4.75 -11.23 11.57
C PHE A 166 -6.05 -10.52 11.20
N GLY A 167 -6.73 -10.00 12.23
CA GLY A 167 -7.91 -9.14 12.08
C GLY A 167 -7.60 -7.65 12.16
N CYS A 168 -8.62 -6.81 11.95
CA CYS A 168 -8.51 -5.34 12.10
C CYS A 168 -8.26 -4.89 13.55
N THR A 169 -8.73 -5.69 14.51
CA THR A 169 -8.54 -5.53 15.96
C THR A 169 -8.49 -6.92 16.62
N PRO A 170 -8.08 -7.05 17.89
CA PRO A 170 -8.05 -8.33 18.58
C PRO A 170 -9.40 -9.05 18.56
N GLY A 171 -9.41 -10.30 18.06
CA GLY A 171 -10.61 -11.13 17.94
C GLY A 171 -11.44 -10.90 16.66
N ALA A 172 -11.09 -9.93 15.81
CA ALA A 172 -11.73 -9.77 14.51
C ALA A 172 -11.32 -10.88 13.52
N GLU A 173 -12.18 -11.13 12.52
CA GLU A 173 -11.94 -12.15 11.48
C GLU A 173 -10.61 -11.91 10.74
N SER A 174 -9.86 -12.99 10.49
CA SER A 174 -8.66 -12.95 9.66
C SER A 174 -8.99 -12.46 8.25
N HIS A 175 -8.27 -11.42 7.79
CA HIS A 175 -8.48 -10.81 6.48
C HIS A 175 -7.14 -10.51 5.81
N ALA A 176 -6.97 -10.86 4.53
CA ALA A 176 -5.68 -10.71 3.84
C ALA A 176 -5.12 -9.28 3.86
N GLY A 177 -5.96 -8.26 3.71
CA GLY A 177 -5.53 -6.86 3.84
C GLY A 177 -5.03 -6.50 5.24
N GLN A 178 -5.62 -7.08 6.29
CA GLN A 178 -5.20 -6.84 7.68
C GLN A 178 -3.95 -7.65 8.03
N ILE A 179 -3.82 -8.85 7.47
CA ILE A 179 -2.59 -9.65 7.49
C ILE A 179 -1.45 -8.84 6.89
N PHE A 180 -1.63 -8.24 5.71
CA PHE A 180 -0.59 -7.37 5.12
C PHE A 180 -0.20 -6.24 6.07
N CYS A 181 -1.18 -5.53 6.65
CA CYS A 181 -0.89 -4.43 7.57
C CYS A 181 -0.06 -4.91 8.77
N CYS A 182 -0.45 -6.01 9.41
CA CYS A 182 0.29 -6.57 10.54
C CYS A 182 1.68 -7.09 10.15
N VAL A 183 1.76 -7.90 9.12
CA VAL A 183 3.01 -8.54 8.68
C VAL A 183 4.00 -7.52 8.12
N GLY A 184 3.53 -6.56 7.33
CA GLY A 184 4.33 -5.45 6.82
C GLY A 184 4.87 -4.57 7.95
N ALA A 185 4.04 -4.22 8.93
CA ALA A 185 4.49 -3.46 10.09
C ALA A 185 5.53 -4.25 10.92
N LEU A 186 5.27 -5.53 11.20
CA LEU A 186 6.22 -6.40 11.90
C LEU A 186 7.54 -6.57 11.11
N ALA A 187 7.50 -6.57 9.78
CA ALA A 187 8.70 -6.58 8.94
C ALA A 187 9.52 -5.30 9.13
N ILE A 188 8.88 -4.13 9.04
CA ILE A 188 9.52 -2.82 9.22
C ILE A 188 10.13 -2.69 10.63
N LEU A 189 9.45 -3.22 11.65
CA LEU A 189 9.92 -3.20 13.04
C LEU A 189 10.97 -4.27 13.38
N GLY A 190 11.34 -5.16 12.44
CA GLY A 190 12.24 -6.29 12.72
C GLY A 190 11.65 -7.35 13.66
N ALA A 191 10.31 -7.41 13.75
CA ALA A 191 9.55 -8.21 14.71
C ALA A 191 8.86 -9.45 14.08
N LEU A 192 9.30 -9.89 12.89
CA LEU A 192 8.72 -11.05 12.19
C LEU A 192 8.83 -12.38 12.95
N HIS A 193 9.65 -12.45 14.00
CA HIS A 193 9.76 -13.64 14.85
C HIS A 193 8.48 -13.95 15.64
N HIS A 194 7.53 -13.00 15.73
CA HIS A 194 6.19 -13.24 16.30
C HIS A 194 5.22 -13.95 15.32
N VAL A 195 5.54 -14.00 14.03
CA VAL A 195 4.70 -14.59 13.00
C VAL A 195 5.01 -16.07 12.86
N ASP A 196 4.00 -16.91 13.04
CA ASP A 196 4.07 -18.32 12.66
C ASP A 196 3.96 -18.42 11.13
N ARG A 197 5.12 -18.50 10.47
CA ARG A 197 5.23 -18.40 9.02
C ARG A 197 4.52 -19.53 8.28
N ASP A 198 4.54 -20.74 8.83
CA ASP A 198 3.94 -21.89 8.16
C ASP A 198 2.42 -21.91 8.33
N LEU A 199 1.93 -21.62 9.54
CA LEU A 199 0.49 -21.54 9.79
C LEU A 199 -0.14 -20.39 8.98
N LEU A 200 0.48 -19.21 9.00
CA LEU A 200 0.02 -18.09 8.19
C LEU A 200 0.17 -18.37 6.69
N GLY A 201 1.29 -18.99 6.27
CA GLY A 201 1.52 -19.39 4.89
C GLY A 201 0.43 -20.31 4.36
N TRP A 202 -0.01 -21.27 5.18
CA TRP A 202 -1.11 -22.18 4.86
C TRP A 202 -2.42 -21.41 4.66
N TRP A 203 -2.75 -20.49 5.59
CA TRP A 203 -3.96 -19.69 5.47
C TRP A 203 -3.97 -18.84 4.20
N LEU A 204 -2.82 -18.24 3.85
CA LEU A 204 -2.66 -17.38 2.69
C LEU A 204 -2.65 -18.14 1.36
N CYS A 205 -2.01 -19.32 1.28
CA CYS A 205 -1.98 -20.08 0.02
C CYS A 205 -3.37 -20.64 -0.33
N GLU A 206 -4.19 -20.98 0.67
CA GLU A 206 -5.60 -21.36 0.51
C GLU A 206 -6.53 -20.21 0.10
N ARG A 207 -5.97 -19.00 -0.17
CA ARG A 207 -6.71 -17.92 -0.85
C ARG A 207 -6.69 -18.07 -2.37
N GLN A 208 -5.77 -18.87 -2.94
CA GLN A 208 -5.70 -19.02 -4.39
C GLN A 208 -6.83 -19.91 -4.89
N VAL A 209 -7.81 -19.32 -5.57
CA VAL A 209 -8.95 -20.07 -6.10
C VAL A 209 -8.62 -20.73 -7.43
N LYS A 210 -9.52 -21.61 -7.90
CA LYS A 210 -9.36 -22.35 -9.17
C LYS A 210 -9.08 -21.44 -10.38
N ALA A 211 -9.65 -20.23 -10.39
CA ALA A 211 -9.47 -19.23 -11.44
C ALA A 211 -8.06 -18.59 -11.45
N GLY A 212 -7.23 -18.84 -10.43
CA GLY A 212 -5.86 -18.34 -10.33
C GLY A 212 -5.68 -17.10 -9.46
N GLY A 213 -6.72 -16.26 -9.36
CA GLY A 213 -6.76 -15.11 -8.45
C GLY A 213 -6.80 -15.50 -6.97
N LEU A 214 -6.64 -14.50 -6.12
CA LEU A 214 -6.59 -14.63 -4.67
C LEU A 214 -7.81 -13.91 -4.06
N ASN A 215 -8.37 -14.45 -2.97
CA ASN A 215 -9.45 -13.79 -2.22
C ASN A 215 -8.97 -13.27 -0.86
N GLY A 216 -9.73 -12.35 -0.27
CA GLY A 216 -9.39 -11.76 1.03
C GLY A 216 -9.76 -12.61 2.23
N ARG A 217 -10.72 -13.52 2.04
CA ARG A 217 -11.31 -14.37 3.08
C ARG A 217 -11.75 -15.70 2.47
N PRO A 218 -11.80 -16.79 3.27
CA PRO A 218 -12.39 -18.05 2.85
C PRO A 218 -13.78 -17.87 2.22
N GLU A 219 -14.09 -18.68 1.21
CA GLU A 219 -15.40 -18.70 0.53
C GLU A 219 -15.82 -17.37 -0.13
N LYS A 220 -14.85 -16.48 -0.45
CA LYS A 220 -15.09 -15.26 -1.24
C LYS A 220 -14.53 -15.36 -2.66
N LEU A 221 -15.03 -14.48 -3.52
CA LEU A 221 -14.55 -14.34 -4.90
C LEU A 221 -13.11 -13.79 -4.91
N PRO A 222 -12.30 -14.12 -5.94
CA PRO A 222 -11.00 -13.52 -6.13
C PRO A 222 -11.14 -12.05 -6.53
N ASP A 223 -10.12 -11.27 -6.20
CA ASP A 223 -10.03 -9.84 -6.53
C ASP A 223 -8.54 -9.50 -6.72
N VAL A 224 -8.23 -8.74 -7.79
CA VAL A 224 -6.87 -8.35 -8.18
C VAL A 224 -6.09 -7.71 -7.04
N CYS A 225 -6.71 -6.93 -6.14
CA CYS A 225 -5.97 -6.28 -5.06
C CYS A 225 -5.30 -7.29 -4.10
N TYR A 226 -5.85 -8.50 -3.97
CA TYR A 226 -5.22 -9.58 -3.18
C TYR A 226 -3.98 -10.18 -3.85
N SER A 227 -3.76 -9.92 -5.14
CA SER A 227 -2.47 -10.16 -5.80
C SER A 227 -1.34 -9.35 -5.18
N TRP A 228 -1.66 -8.26 -4.47
CA TRP A 228 -0.74 -7.57 -3.59
C TRP A 228 -0.88 -8.09 -2.15
N TRP A 229 -2.04 -7.95 -1.51
CA TRP A 229 -2.19 -8.19 -0.06
C TRP A 229 -1.76 -9.59 0.38
N VAL A 230 -2.08 -10.62 -0.41
CA VAL A 230 -1.70 -12.01 -0.10
C VAL A 230 -0.27 -12.30 -0.55
N LEU A 231 0.09 -11.96 -1.79
CA LEU A 231 1.42 -12.28 -2.34
C LEU A 231 2.55 -11.57 -1.59
N SER A 232 2.40 -10.27 -1.29
CA SER A 232 3.39 -9.51 -0.52
C SER A 232 3.60 -10.13 0.86
N SER A 233 2.53 -10.49 1.56
CA SER A 233 2.57 -11.18 2.85
C SER A 233 3.30 -12.52 2.74
N LEU A 234 3.00 -13.32 1.70
CA LEU A 234 3.71 -14.57 1.41
C LEU A 234 5.19 -14.35 1.11
N ILE A 235 5.56 -13.27 0.41
CA ILE A 235 6.97 -12.93 0.14
C ILE A 235 7.69 -12.55 1.45
N ILE A 236 7.09 -11.70 2.28
CA ILE A 236 7.69 -11.27 3.56
C ILE A 236 7.99 -12.46 4.47
N ILE A 237 7.14 -13.48 4.49
CA ILE A 237 7.32 -14.69 5.31
C ILE A 237 8.03 -15.84 4.57
N ASP A 238 8.53 -15.61 3.36
CA ASP A 238 9.25 -16.58 2.52
C ASP A 238 8.43 -17.83 2.16
N ARG A 239 7.17 -17.62 1.75
CA ARG A 239 6.19 -18.67 1.38
C ARG A 239 5.52 -18.44 0.02
N ALA A 240 6.02 -17.49 -0.78
CA ALA A 240 5.48 -17.21 -2.12
C ALA A 240 5.49 -18.42 -3.07
N HIS A 241 6.33 -19.43 -2.82
CA HIS A 241 6.39 -20.67 -3.59
C HIS A 241 5.21 -21.62 -3.33
N TRP A 242 4.31 -21.32 -2.38
CA TRP A 242 3.15 -22.16 -2.05
C TRP A 242 1.94 -21.90 -2.94
N ILE A 243 1.98 -20.86 -3.78
CA ILE A 243 0.94 -20.58 -4.77
C ILE A 243 1.47 -20.73 -6.19
N SER A 244 0.55 -20.92 -7.15
CA SER A 244 0.89 -20.89 -8.56
C SER A 244 1.07 -19.44 -9.04
N LYS A 245 2.32 -19.02 -9.17
CA LYS A 245 2.70 -17.72 -9.76
C LYS A 245 2.16 -17.53 -11.18
N GLU A 246 2.18 -18.59 -11.98
CA GLU A 246 1.67 -18.59 -13.37
C GLU A 246 0.18 -18.27 -13.42
N LYS A 247 -0.65 -18.97 -12.63
CA LYS A 247 -2.09 -18.74 -12.59
C LYS A 247 -2.45 -17.36 -12.07
N LEU A 248 -1.71 -16.85 -11.08
CA LEU A 248 -1.94 -15.51 -10.55
C LEU A 248 -1.60 -14.44 -11.60
N ARG A 249 -0.46 -14.58 -12.28
CA ARG A 249 -0.09 -13.69 -13.40
C ARG A 249 -1.19 -13.68 -14.45
N ASP A 250 -1.64 -14.86 -14.88
CA ASP A 250 -2.66 -14.97 -15.92
C ASP A 250 -4.00 -14.36 -15.47
N PHE A 251 -4.37 -14.49 -14.19
CA PHE A 251 -5.54 -13.83 -13.62
C PHE A 251 -5.43 -12.30 -13.71
N ILE A 252 -4.31 -11.71 -13.26
CA ILE A 252 -4.10 -10.24 -13.33
C ILE A 252 -4.18 -9.75 -14.78
N LEU A 253 -3.51 -10.45 -15.70
CA LEU A 253 -3.50 -10.09 -17.12
C LEU A 253 -4.87 -10.24 -17.80
N ASN A 254 -5.78 -11.05 -17.25
CA ASN A 254 -7.14 -11.14 -17.76
C ASN A 254 -8.07 -10.04 -17.20
N CYS A 255 -7.65 -9.30 -16.17
CA CYS A 255 -8.41 -8.18 -15.60
C CYS A 255 -8.01 -6.82 -16.19
N GLN A 256 -7.14 -6.78 -17.20
CA GLN A 256 -6.71 -5.54 -17.83
C GLN A 256 -7.66 -5.13 -18.98
N ASP A 257 -7.98 -3.84 -19.09
CA ASP A 257 -8.67 -3.31 -20.27
C ASP A 257 -7.68 -3.30 -21.44
N GLN A 258 -7.89 -4.20 -22.40
CA GLN A 258 -7.01 -4.39 -23.55
C GLN A 258 -7.01 -3.20 -24.50
N ASP A 259 -8.02 -2.33 -24.47
CA ASP A 259 -8.18 -1.25 -25.44
C ASP A 259 -7.69 0.08 -24.88
N ARG A 260 -8.07 0.39 -23.64
CA ARG A 260 -7.84 1.69 -22.99
C ARG A 260 -6.79 1.65 -21.89
N GLY A 261 -6.40 0.46 -21.43
CA GLY A 261 -5.54 0.29 -20.27
C GLY A 261 -6.27 0.49 -18.94
N GLY A 262 -5.55 0.21 -17.86
CA GLY A 262 -6.11 0.05 -16.52
C GLY A 262 -6.40 -1.42 -16.19
N ILE A 263 -6.54 -1.73 -14.91
CA ILE A 263 -6.84 -3.08 -14.39
C ILE A 263 -8.02 -2.95 -13.40
N SER A 264 -8.97 -3.87 -13.48
CA SER A 264 -10.15 -3.99 -12.61
C SER A 264 -9.94 -5.04 -11.52
N ASP A 265 -10.92 -5.21 -10.62
CA ASP A 265 -10.92 -6.23 -9.58
C ASP A 265 -11.07 -7.66 -10.14
N ALA A 266 -11.90 -7.83 -11.17
CA ALA A 266 -12.11 -9.10 -11.86
C ALA A 266 -12.24 -8.90 -13.39
N PRO A 267 -12.14 -9.98 -14.20
CA PRO A 267 -12.30 -9.87 -15.65
C PRO A 267 -13.64 -9.25 -16.04
N ASP A 268 -13.60 -8.39 -17.06
CA ASP A 268 -14.75 -7.66 -17.62
C ASP A 268 -15.36 -6.55 -16.74
N ASP A 269 -14.82 -6.31 -15.54
CA ASP A 269 -15.24 -5.21 -14.67
C ASP A 269 -14.62 -3.85 -15.06
N ALA A 270 -15.13 -2.78 -14.45
CA ALA A 270 -14.64 -1.43 -14.69
C ALA A 270 -13.25 -1.22 -14.06
N VAL A 271 -12.32 -0.67 -14.83
CA VAL A 271 -10.97 -0.36 -14.35
C VAL A 271 -10.98 0.84 -13.40
N ASP A 272 -10.10 0.80 -12.40
CA ASP A 272 -9.83 1.92 -11.51
C ASP A 272 -8.33 2.01 -11.17
N VAL A 273 -7.89 3.12 -10.59
CA VAL A 273 -6.47 3.34 -10.29
C VAL A 273 -5.96 2.48 -9.13
N PHE A 274 -6.83 2.07 -8.21
CA PHE A 274 -6.49 1.24 -7.06
C PHE A 274 -6.12 -0.18 -7.53
N HIS A 275 -7.00 -0.84 -8.28
CA HIS A 275 -6.75 -2.15 -8.86
C HIS A 275 -5.65 -2.11 -9.92
N THR A 276 -5.52 -1.00 -10.67
CA THR A 276 -4.37 -0.79 -11.56
C THR A 276 -3.05 -0.84 -10.79
N PHE A 277 -2.92 -0.08 -9.70
CA PHE A 277 -1.70 -0.12 -8.89
C PHE A 277 -1.44 -1.50 -8.30
N PHE A 278 -2.42 -2.14 -7.66
CA PHE A 278 -2.19 -3.45 -7.04
C PHE A 278 -2.01 -4.59 -8.05
N GLY A 279 -2.58 -4.48 -9.25
CA GLY A 279 -2.31 -5.38 -10.36
C GLY A 279 -0.88 -5.23 -10.89
N VAL A 280 -0.42 -4.00 -11.14
CA VAL A 280 0.98 -3.72 -11.55
C VAL A 280 1.96 -4.13 -10.44
N GLY A 281 1.66 -3.83 -9.18
CA GLY A 281 2.44 -4.24 -8.01
C GLY A 281 2.49 -5.76 -7.86
N GLY A 282 1.38 -6.46 -8.06
CA GLY A 282 1.34 -7.92 -8.08
C GLY A 282 2.21 -8.51 -9.19
N LEU A 283 2.15 -7.96 -10.41
CA LEU A 283 3.03 -8.36 -11.51
C LEU A 283 4.51 -8.07 -11.23
N SER A 284 4.81 -6.94 -10.57
CA SER A 284 6.17 -6.60 -10.13
C SER A 284 6.70 -7.62 -9.10
N LEU A 285 5.89 -8.01 -8.11
CA LEU A 285 6.22 -9.07 -7.13
C LEU A 285 6.40 -10.46 -7.78
N LEU A 286 5.78 -10.67 -8.95
CA LEU A 286 5.95 -11.87 -9.78
C LEU A 286 7.13 -11.76 -10.78
N GLU A 287 7.91 -10.68 -10.70
CA GLU A 287 9.06 -10.41 -11.57
C GLU A 287 8.67 -10.36 -13.06
N TYR A 288 7.49 -9.80 -13.38
CA TYR A 288 7.04 -9.68 -14.76
C TYR A 288 8.01 -8.79 -15.57
N PRO A 289 8.49 -9.24 -16.74
CA PRO A 289 9.47 -8.49 -17.52
C PRO A 289 9.03 -7.07 -17.86
N GLY A 290 9.93 -6.10 -17.68
CA GLY A 290 9.70 -4.69 -18.01
C GLY A 290 9.07 -3.86 -16.90
N LEU A 291 8.83 -4.43 -15.71
CA LEU A 291 8.46 -3.69 -14.51
C LEU A 291 9.63 -3.57 -13.54
N LYS A 292 9.73 -2.46 -12.81
CA LYS A 292 10.66 -2.32 -11.68
C LYS A 292 10.24 -3.24 -10.53
N SER A 293 11.20 -3.61 -9.68
CA SER A 293 10.91 -4.32 -8.43
C SER A 293 10.32 -3.38 -7.38
N ILE A 294 9.39 -3.90 -6.59
CA ILE A 294 8.72 -3.21 -5.49
C ILE A 294 9.01 -3.90 -4.15
N ASP A 295 9.21 -3.10 -3.10
CA ASP A 295 9.40 -3.61 -1.75
C ASP A 295 8.05 -4.11 -1.19
N PRO A 296 7.96 -5.36 -0.73
CA PRO A 296 6.71 -5.97 -0.32
C PRO A 296 6.19 -5.42 1.02
N ALA A 297 7.01 -4.76 1.85
CA ALA A 297 6.58 -4.19 3.13
C ALA A 297 6.18 -2.71 3.01
N TYR A 298 6.89 -1.94 2.18
CA TYR A 298 6.64 -0.50 2.01
C TYR A 298 5.70 -0.13 0.85
N ALA A 299 5.43 -1.08 -0.05
CA ALA A 299 4.66 -0.82 -1.28
C ALA A 299 5.26 0.32 -2.14
N LEU A 300 6.59 0.46 -2.10
CA LEU A 300 7.36 1.43 -2.88
C LEU A 300 8.43 0.71 -3.71
N PRO A 301 8.81 1.24 -4.88
CA PRO A 301 9.89 0.70 -5.70
C PRO A 301 11.17 0.51 -4.87
N VAL A 302 11.90 -0.58 -5.10
CA VAL A 302 13.09 -0.94 -4.30
C VAL A 302 14.16 0.16 -4.36
N ASP A 303 14.37 0.78 -5.52
CA ASP A 303 15.33 1.87 -5.68
C ASP A 303 14.92 3.16 -4.94
N VAL A 304 13.62 3.38 -4.70
CA VAL A 304 13.13 4.47 -3.85
C VAL A 304 13.45 4.18 -2.39
N ILE A 305 13.22 2.94 -1.93
CA ILE A 305 13.57 2.50 -0.57
C ILE A 305 15.09 2.59 -0.36
N ASP A 306 15.89 2.11 -1.31
CA ASP A 306 17.34 2.18 -1.24
C ASP A 306 17.82 3.64 -1.17
N ARG A 307 17.21 4.55 -1.91
CA ARG A 307 17.52 5.98 -1.82
C ARG A 307 17.17 6.56 -0.46
N VAL A 308 15.98 6.25 0.08
CA VAL A 308 15.54 6.74 1.39
C VAL A 308 16.48 6.28 2.51
N PHE A 309 16.88 5.01 2.53
CA PHE A 309 17.68 4.45 3.63
C PHE A 309 19.20 4.51 3.41
N TYR A 310 19.66 4.37 2.17
CA TYR A 310 21.09 4.23 1.82
C TYR A 310 21.64 5.29 0.86
N GLY A 311 20.79 6.12 0.25
CA GLY A 311 21.13 7.13 -0.77
C GLY A 311 22.06 8.27 -0.36
N GLN A 312 22.68 8.18 0.81
CA GLN A 312 23.72 9.04 1.38
C GLN A 312 23.43 10.55 1.49
N LYS A 313 23.67 11.07 2.71
CA LYS A 313 24.40 12.33 2.85
C LYS A 313 25.79 12.10 2.22
N SER A 314 26.01 12.70 1.05
CA SER A 314 27.34 13.08 0.58
C SER A 314 27.46 14.60 0.64
#